data_AF-A0A961CFB3-F1
#
_entry.id   AF-A0A961CFB3-F1
#
_cell.length_a   1.000
_cell.length_b   1.000
_cell.length_c   1.000
_cell.angle_alpha   90.00
_cell.angle_beta   90.00
_cell.angle_gamma   90.00
#
_symmetry.space_group_name_H-M   'P 1'
#
loop_
_entity.id
_entity.type
_entity.pdbx_description
1 polymer ?
#
loop_
_entity_poly.entity_id
_entity_poly.type
_entity_poly.pdbx_seq_one_letter_code
_entity_poly.pdbx_strand_id
1 'polypeptide(L)'
;LAYPLARGGGALLAALGGALLLGDVLGLGQWVAIAVVGGGLLSLVGKGATRASVAWALFTAATIATYTLIDAEGARSSTSAVSYGFALMVFAGAAITVANVVRGRTPDLVAVARAQCGRWVVGGAAIAVAYTMVLVAITMAPVGYVTMLRESSVVLGALAGWLFLHERMGRHRVVSSCVIAAGLVLLIALSA
;
A
#
# COMPACT_ATOMS: atom_id res chain seq x y z
N LEU A 1 -7.69 7.95 11.16
CA LEU A 1 -6.67 8.82 11.80
C LEU A 1 -5.27 8.34 11.45
N ALA A 2 -4.83 7.16 11.92
CA ALA A 2 -3.48 6.66 11.65
C ALA A 2 -3.28 6.10 10.23
N TYR A 3 -4.33 5.53 9.61
CA TYR A 3 -4.20 4.81 8.33
C TYR A 3 -3.66 5.66 7.16
N PRO A 4 -4.20 6.86 6.87
CA PRO A 4 -3.65 7.71 5.80
C PRO A 4 -2.24 8.19 6.09
N LEU A 5 -1.90 8.44 7.37
CA LEU A 5 -0.57 8.89 7.77
C LEU A 5 0.47 7.79 7.63
N ALA A 6 0.15 6.56 8.07
CA ALA A 6 1.03 5.41 7.91
C ALA A 6 1.25 5.05 6.44
N ARG A 7 0.18 5.05 5.65
CA ARG A 7 0.21 4.62 4.25
C ARG A 7 0.82 5.69 3.33
N GLY A 8 0.34 6.92 3.42
CA GLY A 8 0.87 8.06 2.66
C GLY A 8 2.30 8.41 3.05
N GLY A 9 2.60 8.40 4.36
CA GLY A 9 3.97 8.56 4.85
C GLY A 9 4.90 7.45 4.36
N GLY A 10 4.42 6.20 4.34
CA GLY A 10 5.19 5.07 3.84
C GLY A 10 5.52 5.18 2.35
N ALA A 11 4.57 5.62 1.52
CA ALA A 11 4.81 5.85 0.10
C ALA A 11 5.80 7.00 -0.16
N LEU A 12 5.70 8.11 0.58
CA LEU A 12 6.65 9.22 0.53
C LEU A 12 8.07 8.78 0.90
N LEU A 13 8.20 8.04 2.00
CA LEU A 13 9.49 7.51 2.47
C LEU A 13 10.05 6.46 1.51
N ALA A 14 9.20 5.64 0.89
CA ALA A 14 9.62 4.68 -0.13
C ALA A 14 10.12 5.41 -1.40
N ALA A 15 9.49 6.50 -1.82
CA ALA A 15 9.97 7.30 -2.95
C ALA A 15 11.34 7.93 -2.67
N LEU A 16 11.54 8.48 -1.48
CA LEU A 16 12.83 9.02 -1.02
C LEU A 16 13.90 7.93 -0.93
N GLY A 17 13.57 6.79 -0.33
CA GLY A 17 14.47 5.65 -0.25
C GLY A 17 14.81 5.07 -1.62
N GLY A 18 13.87 5.03 -2.56
CA GLY A 18 14.11 4.58 -3.93
C GLY A 18 15.11 5.47 -4.66
N ALA A 19 14.95 6.78 -4.54
CA ALA A 19 15.88 7.75 -5.14
C ALA A 19 17.28 7.71 -4.51
N LEU A 20 17.35 7.56 -3.18
CA LEU A 20 18.63 7.61 -2.45
C LEU A 20 19.40 6.29 -2.44
N LEU A 21 18.69 5.16 -2.31
CA LEU A 21 19.30 3.83 -2.10
C LEU A 21 19.29 2.96 -3.36
N LEU A 22 18.25 3.05 -4.19
CA LEU A 22 18.12 2.26 -5.43
C LEU A 22 18.53 3.04 -6.68
N GLY A 23 18.88 4.33 -6.55
CA GLY A 23 19.29 5.18 -7.67
C GLY A 23 18.14 5.52 -8.63
N ASP A 24 16.89 5.42 -8.18
CA ASP A 24 15.74 5.76 -9.02
C ASP A 24 15.77 7.26 -9.39
N VAL A 25 15.77 7.55 -10.69
CA VAL A 25 15.72 8.93 -11.20
C VAL A 25 14.27 9.38 -11.28
N LEU A 26 13.87 10.29 -10.39
CA LEU A 26 12.55 10.92 -10.44
C LEU A 26 12.66 12.36 -10.94
N GLY A 27 11.83 12.71 -11.93
CA GLY A 27 11.70 14.08 -12.40
C GLY A 27 11.08 15.01 -11.35
N LEU A 28 11.38 16.31 -11.42
CA LEU A 28 10.77 17.34 -10.56
C LEU A 28 9.24 17.28 -10.54
N GLY A 29 8.63 16.99 -11.69
CA GLY A 29 7.18 16.80 -11.81
C GLY A 29 6.63 15.63 -11.00
N GLN A 30 7.35 14.50 -10.97
CA GLN A 30 6.96 13.33 -10.19
C GLN A 30 7.07 13.61 -8.69
N TRP A 31 8.10 14.33 -8.26
CA TRP A 31 8.23 14.79 -6.87
C TRP A 31 7.07 15.66 -6.41
N VAL A 32 6.65 16.61 -7.26
CA VAL A 32 5.49 17.46 -6.98
C VAL A 32 4.23 16.62 -6.86
N ALA A 33 4.01 15.67 -7.78
CA ALA A 33 2.84 14.80 -7.73
C ALA A 33 2.84 13.90 -6.48
N ILE A 34 4.00 13.33 -6.12
CA ILE A 34 4.21 12.57 -4.88
C ILE A 34 3.86 13.42 -3.65
N ALA A 35 4.33 14.67 -3.59
CA ALA A 35 4.03 15.60 -2.49
C ALA A 35 2.54 15.95 -2.42
N VAL A 36 1.87 16.17 -3.56
CA VAL A 36 0.43 16.47 -3.63
C VAL A 36 -0.39 15.30 -3.11
N VAL A 37 -0.13 14.07 -3.58
CA VAL A 37 -0.86 12.88 -3.12
C VAL A 37 -0.56 12.59 -1.65
N GLY A 38 0.69 12.72 -1.22
CA GLY A 38 1.09 12.60 0.18
C GLY A 38 0.36 13.61 1.07
N GLY A 39 0.32 14.88 0.67
CA GLY A 39 -0.42 15.94 1.36
C GLY A 39 -1.93 15.66 1.40
N GLY A 40 -2.51 15.15 0.31
CA GLY A 40 -3.91 14.71 0.25
C GLY A 40 -4.22 13.60 1.25
N LEU A 41 -3.35 12.60 1.37
CA LEU A 41 -3.46 11.54 2.37
C LEU A 41 -3.31 12.07 3.80
N LEU A 42 -2.35 12.96 4.05
CA LEU A 42 -2.17 13.59 5.35
C LEU A 42 -3.37 14.46 5.74
N SER A 43 -4.04 15.10 4.78
CA SER A 43 -5.26 15.88 5.04
C SER A 43 -6.39 15.03 5.63
N LEU A 44 -6.45 13.73 5.32
CA LEU A 44 -7.46 12.80 5.85
C LEU A 44 -7.23 12.44 7.34
N VAL A 45 -6.16 12.93 7.96
CA VAL A 45 -5.93 12.79 9.39
C VAL A 45 -6.87 13.72 10.14
N GLY A 46 -7.90 13.15 10.77
CA GLY A 46 -8.85 13.89 11.61
C GLY A 46 -8.21 14.60 12.81
N LYS A 47 -8.94 15.56 13.38
CA LYS A 47 -8.50 16.49 14.44
C LYS A 47 -8.22 15.87 15.84
N GLY A 48 -8.18 14.54 15.97
CA GLY A 48 -8.01 13.82 17.24
C GLY A 48 -6.67 13.08 17.39
N ALA A 49 -5.66 13.44 16.61
CA ALA A 49 -4.36 12.77 16.63
C ALA A 49 -3.55 13.15 17.88
N THR A 50 -3.22 12.17 18.72
CA THR A 50 -2.29 12.33 19.83
C THR A 50 -0.84 12.15 19.34
N ARG A 51 0.15 12.73 20.05
CA ARG A 51 1.58 12.53 19.73
C ARG A 51 1.96 11.06 19.64
N ALA A 52 1.44 10.23 20.54
CA ALA A 52 1.66 8.78 20.53
C ALA A 52 1.08 8.12 19.27
N SER A 53 -0.15 8.48 18.88
CA SER A 53 -0.78 7.92 17.66
C SER A 53 -0.03 8.30 16.38
N VAL A 54 0.54 9.51 16.33
CA VAL A 54 1.38 9.97 15.23
C VAL A 54 2.70 9.21 15.21
N ALA A 55 3.36 9.03 16.36
CA ALA A 55 4.60 8.28 16.46
C ALA A 55 4.45 6.84 15.97
N TRP A 56 3.38 6.14 16.38
CA TRP A 56 3.09 4.77 15.90
C TRP A 56 2.78 4.72 14.41
N ALA A 57 2.07 5.73 13.90
CA ALA A 57 1.78 5.81 12.47
C ALA A 57 3.04 6.09 11.64
N LEU A 58 3.96 6.93 12.13
CA LEU A 58 5.27 7.16 11.50
C LEU A 58 6.16 5.92 11.57
N PHE A 59 6.17 5.19 12.69
CA PHE A 59 6.87 3.92 12.79
C PHE A 59 6.35 2.88 11.78
N THR A 60 5.03 2.85 11.61
CA THR A 60 4.39 2.01 10.59
C THR A 60 4.77 2.46 9.18
N ALA A 61 4.78 3.77 8.91
CA ALA A 61 5.23 4.34 7.64
C ALA A 61 6.68 3.97 7.33
N ALA A 62 7.58 4.08 8.31
CA ALA A 62 8.98 3.68 8.16
C ALA A 62 9.10 2.19 7.84
N THR A 63 8.38 1.34 8.57
CA THR A 63 8.33 -0.10 8.30
C THR A 63 7.83 -0.39 6.88
N ILE A 64 6.80 0.34 6.44
CA ILE A 64 6.25 0.24 5.08
C ILE A 64 7.29 0.58 4.02
N ALA A 65 8.00 1.69 4.20
CA ALA A 65 9.05 2.10 3.30
C ALA A 65 10.18 1.07 3.26
N THR A 66 10.65 0.60 4.42
CA THR A 66 11.73 -0.37 4.51
C THR A 66 11.41 -1.66 3.77
N TYR A 67 10.26 -2.31 4.04
CA TYR A 67 9.93 -3.54 3.32
C TYR A 67 9.71 -3.27 1.84
N THR A 68 9.15 -2.11 1.46
CA THR A 68 8.92 -1.77 0.05
C THR A 68 10.24 -1.65 -0.72
N LEU A 69 11.28 -1.09 -0.10
CA LEU A 69 12.60 -0.97 -0.70
C LEU A 69 13.31 -2.32 -0.81
N ILE A 70 13.20 -3.14 0.24
CA ILE A 70 13.72 -4.52 0.22
C ILE A 70 13.03 -5.33 -0.88
N ASP A 71 11.71 -5.22 -1.00
CA ASP A 71 10.92 -5.90 -2.01
C ASP A 71 11.26 -5.40 -3.42
N ALA A 72 11.50 -4.10 -3.58
CA ALA A 72 11.90 -3.51 -4.85
C ALA A 72 13.25 -4.04 -5.32
N GLU A 73 14.25 -4.03 -4.43
CA GLU A 73 15.58 -4.57 -4.73
C GLU A 73 15.54 -6.09 -4.93
N GLY A 74 14.77 -6.80 -4.10
CA GLY A 74 14.56 -8.24 -4.22
C GLY A 74 13.91 -8.63 -5.54
N ALA A 75 12.90 -7.89 -6.00
CA ALA A 75 12.25 -8.11 -7.27
C ALA A 75 13.15 -7.79 -8.48
N ARG A 76 14.00 -6.76 -8.38
CA ARG A 76 14.95 -6.36 -9.43
C ARG A 76 16.16 -7.31 -9.55
N SER A 77 16.64 -7.83 -8.43
CA SER A 77 17.78 -8.76 -8.38
C SER A 77 17.39 -10.23 -8.63
N SER A 78 16.11 -10.56 -8.50
CA SER A 78 15.61 -11.93 -8.76
C SER A 78 15.52 -12.23 -10.26
N THR A 79 15.76 -13.49 -10.63
CA THR A 79 15.61 -13.99 -12.01
C THR A 79 14.19 -13.81 -12.56
N SER A 80 13.18 -13.82 -11.68
CA SER A 80 11.78 -13.55 -12.02
C SER A 80 11.08 -12.85 -10.87
N ALA A 81 10.58 -11.63 -11.11
CA ALA A 81 9.77 -10.88 -10.16
C ALA A 81 8.47 -11.62 -9.79
N VAL A 82 7.94 -12.43 -10.70
CA VAL A 82 6.75 -13.26 -10.47
C VAL A 82 7.04 -14.34 -9.44
N SER A 83 8.18 -15.03 -9.58
CA SER A 83 8.59 -16.07 -8.64
C SER A 83 8.89 -15.47 -7.26
N TYR A 84 9.53 -14.30 -7.21
CA TYR A 84 9.77 -13.57 -5.96
C TYR A 84 8.46 -13.18 -5.27
N GLY A 85 7.52 -12.59 -6.01
CA GLY A 85 6.21 -12.19 -5.48
C GLY A 85 5.40 -13.38 -4.96
N PHE A 86 5.38 -14.49 -5.69
CA PHE A 86 4.71 -15.71 -5.23
C PHE A 86 5.36 -16.28 -3.97
N ALA A 87 6.70 -16.39 -3.94
CA ALA A 87 7.43 -16.85 -2.76
C ALA A 87 7.14 -15.98 -1.55
N LEU A 88 7.18 -14.65 -1.72
CA LEU A 88 6.89 -13.69 -0.66
C LEU A 88 5.47 -13.89 -0.09
N MET A 89 4.47 -14.07 -0.94
CA MET A 89 3.08 -14.31 -0.52
C MET A 89 2.91 -15.63 0.23
N VAL A 90 3.59 -16.69 -0.22
CA VAL A 90 3.60 -17.99 0.47
C VAL A 90 4.25 -17.86 1.85
N PHE A 91 5.42 -17.22 1.94
CA PHE A 91 6.12 -17.03 3.21
C PHE A 91 5.35 -16.12 4.17
N ALA A 92 4.74 -15.03 3.66
CA ALA A 92 3.91 -14.15 4.48
C ALA A 92 2.68 -14.90 5.02
N GLY A 93 1.98 -15.67 4.18
CA GLY A 93 0.85 -16.50 4.58
C GLY A 93 1.26 -17.56 5.60
N ALA A 94 2.38 -18.24 5.39
CA ALA A 94 2.92 -19.23 6.31
C ALA A 94 3.30 -18.61 7.66
N ALA A 95 4.01 -17.47 7.67
CA ALA A 95 4.40 -16.78 8.89
C ALA A 95 3.18 -16.36 9.73
N ILE A 96 2.14 -15.80 9.10
CA ILE A 96 0.89 -15.44 9.79
C ILE A 96 0.19 -16.70 10.33
N THR A 97 0.18 -17.79 9.56
CA THR A 97 -0.43 -19.05 9.98
C THR A 97 0.29 -19.64 11.20
N VAL A 98 1.62 -19.75 11.13
CA VAL A 98 2.47 -20.25 12.23
C VAL A 98 2.30 -19.38 13.48
N ALA A 99 2.29 -18.05 13.33
CA ALA A 99 2.10 -17.14 14.46
C ALA A 99 0.76 -17.36 15.17
N ASN A 100 -0.31 -17.67 14.43
CA ASN A 100 -1.62 -17.97 15.03
C ASN A 100 -1.67 -19.36 15.67
N VAL A 101 -0.99 -20.36 15.08
CA VAL A 101 -0.86 -21.70 15.67
C VAL A 101 -0.10 -21.66 16.99
N VAL A 102 1.04 -20.95 17.04
CA VAL A 102 1.85 -20.78 18.26
C VAL A 102 1.08 -20.03 19.34
N ARG A 103 0.17 -19.11 18.97
CA ARG A 103 -0.73 -18.40 19.90
C ARG A 103 -1.94 -19.23 20.35
N GLY A 104 -2.03 -20.50 19.96
CA GLY A 104 -3.12 -21.40 20.35
C GLY A 104 -4.46 -21.14 19.63
N ARG A 105 -4.46 -20.34 18.56
CA ARG A 105 -5.68 -19.98 17.80
C ARG A 105 -6.04 -20.98 16.70
N THR A 106 -5.44 -22.17 16.72
CA THR A 106 -5.70 -23.24 15.75
C THR A 106 -7.19 -23.60 15.60
N PRO A 107 -7.99 -23.71 16.68
CA PRO A 107 -9.42 -24.02 16.55
C PRO A 107 -10.19 -22.93 15.77
N ASP A 108 -9.87 -21.66 16.03
CA ASP A 108 -10.50 -20.52 15.35
C ASP A 108 -10.13 -20.50 13.86
N LEU A 109 -8.86 -20.75 13.53
CA LEU A 109 -8.39 -20.85 12.15
C LEU A 109 -9.15 -21.94 11.39
N VAL A 110 -9.30 -23.13 11.98
CA VAL A 110 -9.99 -24.26 11.34
C VAL A 110 -11.49 -23.98 11.20
N ALA A 111 -12.12 -23.39 12.21
CA ALA A 111 -13.54 -23.03 12.17
C ALA A 111 -13.83 -22.04 11.04
N VAL A 112 -13.03 -20.98 10.94
CA VAL A 112 -13.16 -19.95 9.89
C VAL A 112 -12.82 -20.53 8.51
N ALA A 113 -11.76 -21.34 8.40
CA ALA A 113 -11.38 -21.98 7.15
C ALA A 113 -12.50 -22.91 6.63
N ARG A 114 -13.17 -23.66 7.50
CA ARG A 114 -14.29 -24.53 7.11
C ARG A 114 -15.54 -23.74 6.73
N ALA A 115 -15.86 -22.70 7.48
CA ALA A 115 -17.06 -21.90 7.24
C ALA A 115 -16.96 -21.04 5.97
N GLN A 116 -15.76 -20.63 5.57
CA GLN A 116 -15.57 -19.62 4.52
C GLN A 116 -14.47 -19.97 3.51
N CYS A 117 -14.10 -21.25 3.35
CA CYS A 117 -12.97 -21.70 2.52
C CYS A 117 -12.88 -20.98 1.16
N GLY A 118 -13.99 -20.93 0.41
CA GLY A 118 -14.02 -20.27 -0.91
C GLY A 118 -13.64 -18.78 -0.87
N ARG A 119 -14.09 -18.03 0.15
CA ARG A 119 -13.74 -16.60 0.30
C ARG A 119 -12.27 -16.41 0.63
N TRP A 120 -11.69 -17.29 1.45
CA TRP A 120 -10.28 -17.24 1.82
C TRP A 120 -9.36 -17.58 0.66
N VAL A 121 -9.70 -18.62 -0.12
CA VAL A 121 -8.94 -19.00 -1.31
C VAL A 121 -8.98 -17.89 -2.35
N VAL A 122 -10.17 -17.33 -2.63
CA VAL A 122 -10.31 -16.23 -3.60
C VAL A 122 -9.59 -14.98 -3.11
N GLY A 123 -9.73 -14.60 -1.83
CA GLY A 123 -9.04 -13.44 -1.28
C GLY A 123 -7.51 -13.60 -1.28
N GLY A 124 -7.02 -14.78 -0.93
CA GLY A 124 -5.61 -15.14 -0.94
C GLY A 124 -5.01 -15.14 -2.35
N ALA A 125 -5.70 -15.75 -3.31
CA ALA A 125 -5.29 -15.72 -4.71
C ALA A 125 -5.30 -14.28 -5.27
N ALA A 126 -6.35 -13.52 -4.97
CA ALA A 126 -6.49 -12.14 -5.44
C ALA A 126 -5.37 -11.24 -4.90
N ILE A 127 -5.04 -11.32 -3.60
CA ILE A 127 -3.96 -10.50 -3.03
C ILE A 127 -2.59 -10.94 -3.57
N ALA A 128 -2.38 -12.26 -3.77
CA ALA A 128 -1.11 -12.77 -4.29
C ALA A 128 -0.87 -12.31 -5.73
N VAL A 129 -1.91 -12.35 -6.58
CA VAL A 129 -1.84 -11.84 -7.95
C VAL A 129 -1.63 -10.32 -7.92
N ALA A 130 -2.42 -9.58 -7.14
CA ALA A 130 -2.33 -8.13 -7.07
C ALA A 130 -0.94 -7.64 -6.61
N TYR A 131 -0.36 -8.26 -5.57
CA TYR A 131 0.96 -7.86 -5.08
C TYR A 131 2.08 -8.28 -6.02
N THR A 132 1.98 -9.46 -6.64
CA THR A 132 2.94 -9.88 -7.67
C THR A 132 2.93 -8.91 -8.86
N MET A 133 1.76 -8.44 -9.30
CA MET A 133 1.67 -7.41 -10.34
C MET A 133 2.34 -6.09 -9.92
N VAL A 134 2.22 -5.69 -8.64
CA VAL A 134 2.92 -4.53 -8.11
C VAL A 134 4.44 -4.71 -8.21
N LEU A 135 4.97 -5.88 -7.84
CA LEU A 135 6.41 -6.15 -7.92
C LEU A 135 6.91 -6.15 -9.36
N VAL A 136 6.15 -6.71 -10.29
CA VAL A 136 6.44 -6.62 -11.73
C VAL A 136 6.44 -5.17 -12.21
N ALA A 137 5.54 -4.32 -11.71
CA ALA A 137 5.55 -2.90 -12.06
C ALA A 137 6.79 -2.17 -11.51
N ILE A 138 7.29 -2.54 -10.31
CA ILE A 138 8.48 -1.95 -9.69
C ILE A 138 9.78 -2.30 -10.44
N THR A 139 9.80 -3.40 -11.21
CA THR A 139 10.94 -3.69 -12.09
C THR A 139 10.93 -2.87 -13.37
N MET A 140 9.77 -2.32 -13.76
CA MET A 140 9.60 -1.53 -14.98
C MET A 140 9.61 -0.01 -14.72
N ALA A 141 9.33 0.43 -13.50
CA ALA A 141 9.19 1.83 -13.15
C ALA A 141 9.81 2.14 -11.76
N PRO A 142 10.12 3.43 -11.48
CA PRO A 142 10.61 3.85 -10.17
C PRO A 142 9.67 3.47 -9.02
N VAL A 143 10.24 3.10 -7.87
CA VAL A 143 9.51 2.70 -6.66
C VAL A 143 8.55 3.80 -6.24
N GLY A 144 8.99 5.07 -6.30
CA GLY A 144 8.14 6.22 -5.98
C GLY A 144 6.90 6.32 -6.86
N TYR A 145 7.02 6.04 -8.16
CA TYR A 145 5.88 6.08 -9.08
C TYR A 145 4.87 4.98 -8.74
N VAL A 146 5.33 3.74 -8.60
CA VAL A 146 4.45 2.59 -8.35
C VAL A 146 3.78 2.68 -6.98
N THR A 147 4.52 3.11 -5.95
CA THR A 147 3.97 3.26 -4.59
C THR A 147 2.87 4.31 -4.52
N MET A 148 3.02 5.44 -5.23
CA MET A 148 1.95 6.43 -5.30
C MET A 148 0.76 5.95 -6.13
N LEU A 149 0.99 5.22 -7.23
CA LEU A 149 -0.09 4.64 -8.01
C LEU A 149 -0.95 3.67 -7.16
N ARG A 150 -0.33 2.93 -6.23
CA ARG A 150 -1.06 2.07 -5.28
C ARG A 150 -1.99 2.86 -4.36
N GLU A 151 -1.70 4.12 -4.05
CA GLU A 151 -2.57 4.94 -3.20
C GLU A 151 -3.91 5.32 -3.87
N SER A 152 -4.00 5.21 -5.20
CA SER A 152 -5.27 5.34 -5.93
C SER A 152 -6.33 4.35 -5.45
N SER A 153 -5.90 3.16 -4.99
CA SER A 153 -6.81 2.13 -4.46
C SER A 153 -7.61 2.61 -3.25
N VAL A 154 -7.09 3.58 -2.47
CA VAL A 154 -7.83 4.18 -1.36
C VAL A 154 -9.01 5.00 -1.87
N VAL A 155 -8.82 5.75 -2.96
CA VAL A 155 -9.88 6.53 -3.60
C VAL A 155 -10.93 5.62 -4.22
N LEU A 156 -10.49 4.60 -4.97
CA LEU A 156 -11.39 3.61 -5.57
C LEU A 156 -12.15 2.80 -4.51
N GLY A 157 -11.47 2.40 -3.43
CA GLY A 157 -12.08 1.70 -2.32
C GLY A 157 -13.11 2.55 -1.58
N ALA A 158 -12.84 3.85 -1.40
CA ALA A 158 -13.81 4.78 -0.85
C ALA A 158 -15.02 4.92 -1.78
N LEU A 159 -14.82 5.09 -3.09
CA LEU A 159 -15.88 5.20 -4.08
C LEU A 159 -16.76 3.95 -4.12
N ALA A 160 -16.15 2.76 -4.12
CA ALA A 160 -16.86 1.49 -4.04
C ALA A 160 -17.64 1.37 -2.71
N GLY A 161 -17.06 1.81 -1.59
CA GLY A 161 -17.75 1.87 -0.30
C GLY A 161 -19.00 2.75 -0.34
N TRP A 162 -18.92 3.93 -0.95
CA TRP A 162 -20.07 4.81 -1.13
C TRP A 162 -21.14 4.19 -2.04
N LEU A 163 -20.74 3.60 -3.16
CA LEU A 163 -21.67 3.05 -4.16
C LEU A 163 -22.35 1.76 -3.69
N PHE A 164 -21.61 0.83 -3.09
CA PHE A 164 -22.11 -0.50 -2.72
C PHE A 164 -22.61 -0.57 -1.27
N LEU A 165 -21.99 0.13 -0.33
CA LEU A 165 -22.36 0.13 1.09
C LEU A 165 -23.24 1.32 1.50
N HIS A 166 -23.54 2.25 0.56
CA HIS A 166 -24.33 3.46 0.80
C HIS A 166 -23.82 4.33 1.98
N GLU A 167 -22.52 4.24 2.28
CA GLU A 167 -21.93 5.00 3.39
C GLU A 167 -21.91 6.50 3.07
N ARG A 168 -22.37 7.36 3.98
CA ARG A 168 -22.31 8.82 3.77
C ARG A 168 -20.86 9.30 3.70
N MET A 169 -20.41 9.65 2.51
CA MET A 169 -19.14 10.35 2.32
C MET A 169 -19.21 11.76 2.90
N GLY A 170 -18.52 11.98 4.01
CA GLY A 170 -18.33 13.34 4.53
C GLY A 170 -17.63 14.22 3.50
N ARG A 171 -18.05 15.49 3.36
CA ARG A 171 -17.51 16.46 2.37
C ARG A 171 -15.97 16.52 2.37
N HIS A 172 -15.34 16.38 3.53
CA HIS A 172 -13.89 16.33 3.68
C HIS A 172 -13.24 15.12 2.96
N ARG A 173 -13.86 13.94 2.97
CA ARG A 173 -13.33 12.76 2.28
C ARG A 173 -13.39 12.94 0.76
N VAL A 174 -14.47 13.54 0.26
CA VAL A 174 -14.64 13.82 -1.17
C VAL A 174 -13.54 14.77 -1.66
N VAL A 175 -13.32 15.89 -0.95
CA VAL A 175 -12.28 16.86 -1.30
C VAL A 175 -10.89 16.21 -1.28
N SER A 176 -10.54 15.46 -0.24
CA SER A 176 -9.25 14.76 -0.17
C SER A 176 -9.10 13.71 -1.27
N SER A 177 -10.16 12.97 -1.61
CA SER A 177 -10.16 12.01 -2.72
C SER A 177 -9.95 12.68 -4.07
N CYS A 178 -10.57 13.84 -4.32
CA CYS A 178 -10.35 14.63 -5.53
C CYS A 178 -8.90 15.14 -5.63
N VAL A 179 -8.31 15.60 -4.52
CA VAL A 179 -6.91 16.04 -4.48
C VAL A 179 -5.96 14.87 -4.78
N ILE A 180 -6.21 13.69 -4.20
CA ILE A 180 -5.43 12.49 -4.48
C ILE A 180 -5.57 12.08 -5.95
N ALA A 181 -6.79 12.08 -6.50
CA ALA A 181 -7.05 11.75 -7.89
C ALA A 181 -6.35 12.72 -8.85
N ALA A 182 -6.41 14.03 -8.58
CA ALA A 182 -5.72 15.04 -9.38
C ALA A 182 -4.19 14.85 -9.34
N GLY A 183 -3.63 14.58 -8.14
CA GLY A 183 -2.20 14.28 -7.99
C GLY A 183 -1.78 13.01 -8.73
N LEU A 184 -2.62 11.98 -8.77
CA LEU A 184 -2.39 10.76 -9.55
C LEU A 184 -2.44 11.01 -11.06
N VAL A 185 -3.41 11.77 -11.54
CA VAL A 185 -3.49 12.14 -12.97
C VAL A 185 -2.25 12.93 -13.37
N LEU A 186 -1.81 13.86 -12.51
CA LEU A 186 -0.57 14.62 -12.72
C LEU A 186 0.66 13.69 -12.73
N LEU A 187 0.73 12.71 -11.82
CA LEU A 187 1.82 11.74 -11.77
C LEU A 187 1.90 10.93 -13.07
N ILE A 188 0.76 10.46 -13.58
CA ILE A 188 0.67 9.68 -14.82
C ILE A 188 1.02 10.57 -16.02
N ALA A 189 0.47 11.78 -16.10
CA ALA A 189 0.70 12.71 -17.21
C ALA A 189 2.17 13.17 -17.31
N LEU A 190 2.89 13.25 -16.19
CA LEU A 190 4.31 13.62 -16.15
C LEU A 190 5.26 12.42 -16.32
N SER A 191 4.70 11.21 -16.44
CA SER A 191 5.45 9.98 -16.68
C SER A 191 5.34 9.45 -18.12
N ALA A 192 4.46 10.06 -18.94
CA ALA A 192 4.31 9.82 -20.37
C ALA A 192 5.19 10.79 -21.18
#